data_AF-A0A090Q9E9-F1
#
_entry.id   AF-A0A090Q9E9-F1
#
_cell.length_a   1.000
_cell.length_b   1.000
_cell.length_c   1.000
_cell.angle_alpha   90.00
_cell.angle_beta   90.00
_cell.angle_gamma   90.00
#
_symmetry.space_group_name_H-M   'P 1'
#
loop_
_entity.id
_entity.type
_entity.pdbx_description
1 polymer ?
#
loop_
_entity_poly.entity_id
_entity_poly.type
_entity_poly.pdbx_seq_one_letter_code
_entity_poly.pdbx_strand_id
1 'polypeptide(L)'
;MVFAWDYATHAGEQDLKNVIESKAKEFYTGDKDCPLSWEPSGYDFLSPCLEEIDIMRRILPAADFHQWVAAFIPNIQHGDLDIEIGRVSDRSDGKLVHIDGLNLSRAWVLYGLISQYPQQYAALQETADAHLTNTLPNLVADDYAGGHWLGSFAIYALQNASHVPEDL
;
A
#
# COMPACT_ATOMS: atom_id res chain seq x y z
N MET A 1 -5.72 7.43 -5.42
CA MET A 1 -6.98 8.14 -5.05
C MET A 1 -7.36 7.95 -3.57
N VAL A 2 -6.63 7.09 -2.84
CA VAL A 2 -6.92 6.67 -1.47
C VAL A 2 -6.96 7.83 -0.47
N PHE A 3 -5.94 8.69 -0.42
CA PHE A 3 -5.90 9.78 0.56
C PHE A 3 -7.09 10.74 0.43
N ALA A 4 -7.52 11.03 -0.81
CA ALA A 4 -8.68 11.85 -1.05
C ALA A 4 -9.98 11.16 -0.60
N TRP A 5 -10.07 9.83 -0.74
CA TRP A 5 -11.19 9.04 -0.24
C TRP A 5 -11.27 9.07 1.29
N ASP A 6 -10.13 8.94 1.96
CA ASP A 6 -10.05 8.96 3.43
C ASP A 6 -10.39 10.33 3.99
N TYR A 7 -9.87 11.39 3.36
CA TYR A 7 -10.27 12.75 3.66
C TYR A 7 -11.78 12.95 3.48
N ALA A 8 -12.35 12.56 2.33
CA ALA A 8 -13.77 12.75 2.06
C ALA A 8 -14.65 12.00 3.06
N THR A 9 -14.26 10.77 3.42
CA THR A 9 -14.96 9.96 4.41
C THR A 9 -14.92 10.60 5.79
N HIS A 10 -13.75 11.08 6.23
CA HIS A 10 -13.59 11.68 7.54
C HIS A 10 -14.26 13.06 7.65
N ALA A 11 -14.15 13.89 6.61
CA ALA A 11 -14.74 15.22 6.55
C ALA A 11 -16.26 15.20 6.26
N GLY A 12 -16.82 14.04 5.87
CA GLY A 12 -18.22 13.89 5.50
C GLY A 12 -18.58 14.47 4.12
N GLU A 13 -17.58 14.69 3.27
CA GLU A 13 -17.72 15.27 1.92
C GLU A 13 -18.28 14.26 0.92
N GLN A 14 -19.62 14.13 0.88
CA GLN A 14 -20.29 13.11 0.06
C GLN A 14 -20.07 13.31 -1.44
N ASP A 15 -20.05 14.55 -1.93
CA ASP A 15 -19.87 14.81 -3.36
C ASP A 15 -18.47 14.38 -3.82
N LEU A 16 -17.44 14.66 -3.02
CA LEU A 16 -16.07 14.22 -3.30
C LEU A 16 -15.98 12.70 -3.27
N LYS A 17 -16.60 12.06 -2.26
CA LYS A 17 -16.64 10.60 -2.14
C LYS A 17 -17.28 9.94 -3.37
N ASN A 18 -18.43 10.46 -3.83
CA ASN A 18 -19.15 9.95 -4.99
C ASN A 18 -18.33 10.11 -6.29
N VAL A 19 -17.66 11.24 -6.47
CA VAL A 19 -16.79 11.46 -7.64
C VAL A 19 -15.60 10.50 -7.62
N ILE A 20 -14.97 10.29 -6.46
CA ILE A 20 -13.85 9.35 -6.33
C ILE A 20 -14.30 7.92 -6.64
N GLU A 21 -15.41 7.47 -6.06
CA GLU A 21 -15.95 6.13 -6.32
C GLU A 21 -16.27 5.94 -7.80
N SER A 22 -16.96 6.89 -8.42
CA SER A 22 -17.31 6.82 -9.84
C SER A 22 -16.07 6.74 -10.71
N LYS A 23 -15.04 7.55 -10.43
CA LYS A 23 -13.83 7.61 -11.25
C LYS A 23 -12.91 6.42 -11.03
N ALA A 24 -12.77 5.94 -9.80
CA ALA A 24 -12.01 4.73 -9.52
C ALA A 24 -12.66 3.51 -10.21
N LYS A 25 -13.99 3.40 -10.20
CA LYS A 25 -14.69 2.35 -10.96
C LYS A 25 -14.48 2.49 -12.47
N GLU A 26 -14.60 3.70 -13.01
CA GLU A 26 -14.38 3.98 -14.44
C GLU A 26 -12.96 3.60 -14.89
N PHE A 27 -11.95 3.90 -14.07
CA PHE A 27 -10.55 3.66 -14.41
C PHE A 27 -10.14 2.20 -14.19
N TYR A 28 -10.43 1.64 -13.01
CA TYR A 28 -9.74 0.41 -12.57
C TYR A 28 -10.58 -0.87 -12.69
N THR A 29 -11.89 -0.79 -12.93
CA THR A 29 -12.75 -2.02 -12.98
C THR A 29 -12.35 -2.97 -14.11
N GLY A 30 -11.78 -2.44 -15.19
CA GLY A 30 -11.32 -3.22 -16.35
C GLY A 30 -9.91 -3.79 -16.22
N ASP A 31 -9.15 -3.35 -15.23
CA ASP A 31 -7.72 -3.63 -15.13
C ASP A 31 -7.46 -5.07 -14.65
N LYS A 32 -6.39 -5.66 -15.20
CA LYS A 32 -6.00 -7.06 -15.01
C LYS A 32 -4.49 -7.19 -15.10
N ASP A 33 -3.97 -8.25 -14.49
CA ASP A 33 -2.56 -8.65 -14.61
C ASP A 33 -1.58 -7.50 -14.32
N CYS A 34 -1.78 -6.77 -13.21
CA CYS A 34 -0.95 -5.62 -12.87
C CYS A 34 0.53 -6.03 -12.77
N PRO A 35 1.45 -5.30 -13.43
CA PRO A 35 2.84 -5.73 -13.53
C PRO A 35 3.64 -5.32 -12.28
N LEU A 36 3.46 -6.04 -11.17
CA LEU A 36 4.18 -5.80 -9.91
C LEU A 36 5.71 -5.79 -10.09
N SER A 37 6.24 -6.56 -11.05
CA SER A 37 7.66 -6.62 -11.41
C SER A 37 8.22 -5.35 -12.05
N TRP A 38 7.40 -4.35 -12.34
CA TRP A 38 7.87 -3.03 -12.80
C TRP A 38 8.27 -2.10 -11.66
N GLU A 39 7.98 -2.49 -10.42
CA GLU A 39 8.35 -1.76 -9.22
C GLU A 39 9.46 -2.51 -8.45
N PRO A 40 10.45 -1.82 -7.84
CA PRO A 40 10.60 -0.38 -7.72
C PRO A 40 11.26 0.29 -8.93
N SER A 41 10.72 1.43 -9.33
CA SER A 41 11.40 2.45 -10.11
C SER A 41 12.12 3.44 -9.17
N GLY A 42 13.16 4.12 -9.66
CA GLY A 42 13.89 5.13 -8.88
C GLY A 42 13.08 6.39 -8.49
N TYR A 43 11.80 6.44 -8.84
CA TYR A 43 10.86 7.52 -8.51
C TYR A 43 9.66 7.05 -7.71
N ASP A 44 9.58 5.75 -7.43
CA ASP A 44 8.42 5.18 -6.76
C ASP A 44 8.37 5.59 -5.30
N PHE A 45 7.18 5.96 -4.88
CA PHE A 45 6.87 6.36 -3.52
C PHE A 45 5.62 5.64 -3.03
N LEU A 46 4.63 5.46 -3.91
CA LEU A 46 3.50 4.57 -3.71
C LEU A 46 3.61 3.47 -4.77
N SER A 47 3.17 2.26 -4.44
CA SER A 47 3.00 1.19 -5.43
C SER A 47 1.74 1.45 -6.25
N PRO A 48 1.82 1.70 -7.57
CA PRO A 48 0.62 1.90 -8.39
C PRO A 48 -0.36 0.72 -8.27
N CYS A 49 0.13 -0.52 -8.37
CA CYS A 49 -0.73 -1.70 -8.28
C CYS A 49 -1.42 -1.79 -6.91
N LEU A 50 -0.68 -1.62 -5.81
CA LEU A 50 -1.29 -1.75 -4.49
C LEU A 50 -2.21 -0.56 -4.16
N GLU A 51 -1.94 0.65 -4.63
CA GLU A 51 -2.87 1.79 -4.46
C GLU A 51 -4.20 1.59 -5.17
N GLU A 52 -4.21 0.89 -6.31
CA GLU A 52 -5.45 0.48 -6.97
C GLU A 52 -6.22 -0.53 -6.13
N ILE A 53 -5.55 -1.54 -5.58
CA ILE A 53 -6.17 -2.50 -4.65
C ILE A 53 -6.75 -1.76 -3.45
N ASP A 54 -6.04 -0.77 -2.92
CA ASP A 54 -6.44 -0.06 -1.71
C ASP A 54 -7.65 0.84 -1.91
N ILE A 55 -7.78 1.52 -3.07
CA ILE A 55 -9.03 2.24 -3.37
C ILE A 55 -10.16 1.25 -3.68
N MET A 56 -9.90 0.19 -4.43
CA MET A 56 -10.95 -0.74 -4.87
C MET A 56 -11.55 -1.54 -3.71
N ARG A 57 -10.75 -1.98 -2.73
CA ARG A 57 -11.25 -2.66 -1.51
C ARG A 57 -12.13 -1.76 -0.64
N ARG A 58 -12.01 -0.43 -0.76
CA ARG A 58 -12.79 0.56 0.01
C ARG A 58 -14.13 0.88 -0.64
N ILE A 59 -14.22 0.82 -1.98
CA ILE A 59 -15.39 1.29 -2.74
C ILE A 59 -16.25 0.16 -3.32
N LEU A 60 -15.71 -1.04 -3.48
CA LEU A 60 -16.45 -2.18 -4.03
C LEU A 60 -17.13 -2.99 -2.92
N PRO A 61 -18.32 -3.57 -3.19
CA PRO A 61 -18.84 -4.65 -2.38
C PRO A 61 -17.84 -5.80 -2.30
N ALA A 62 -17.77 -6.49 -1.15
CA ALA A 62 -16.75 -7.51 -0.90
C ALA A 62 -16.69 -8.62 -1.97
N ALA A 63 -17.85 -9.11 -2.43
CA ALA A 63 -17.90 -10.14 -3.48
C ALA A 63 -17.29 -9.65 -4.80
N ASP A 64 -17.62 -8.42 -5.20
CA ASP A 64 -17.12 -7.79 -6.43
C ASP A 64 -15.62 -7.52 -6.31
N PHE A 65 -15.16 -7.06 -5.14
CA PHE A 65 -13.75 -6.85 -4.85
C PHE A 65 -12.94 -8.14 -4.97
N HIS A 66 -13.39 -9.25 -4.37
CA HIS A 66 -12.68 -10.53 -4.44
C HIS A 66 -12.57 -11.04 -5.87
N GLN A 67 -13.63 -10.87 -6.66
CA GLN A 67 -13.61 -11.22 -8.08
C GLN A 67 -12.64 -10.33 -8.87
N TRP A 68 -12.68 -9.02 -8.64
CA TRP A 68 -11.82 -8.04 -9.30
C TRP A 68 -10.34 -8.28 -8.98
N VAL A 69 -9.98 -8.39 -7.69
CA VAL A 69 -8.58 -8.52 -7.27
C VAL A 69 -7.95 -9.83 -7.74
N ALA A 70 -8.73 -10.91 -7.87
CA ALA A 70 -8.24 -12.19 -8.41
C ALA A 70 -7.90 -12.11 -9.91
N ALA A 71 -8.53 -11.19 -10.66
CA ALA A 71 -8.18 -10.90 -12.04
C ALA A 71 -7.05 -9.85 -12.14
N PHE A 72 -6.98 -8.94 -11.19
CA PHE A 72 -5.98 -7.87 -11.13
C PHE A 72 -4.60 -8.38 -10.72
N ILE A 73 -4.52 -9.15 -9.63
CA ILE A 73 -3.33 -9.86 -9.16
C ILE A 73 -3.67 -11.36 -9.02
N PRO A 74 -3.39 -12.16 -10.06
CA PRO A 74 -3.62 -13.60 -10.00
C PRO A 74 -2.91 -14.23 -8.79
N ASN A 75 -3.64 -15.09 -8.05
CA ASN A 75 -3.14 -15.83 -6.88
C ASN A 75 -2.72 -14.99 -5.66
N ILE A 76 -3.11 -13.71 -5.57
CA ILE A 76 -2.82 -12.85 -4.40
C ILE A 76 -3.15 -13.50 -3.04
N GLN A 77 -4.20 -14.32 -2.97
CA GLN A 77 -4.59 -15.01 -1.74
C GLN A 77 -3.55 -16.02 -1.22
N HIS A 78 -2.61 -16.44 -2.04
CA HIS A 78 -1.55 -17.38 -1.66
C HIS A 78 -0.29 -16.69 -1.13
N GLY A 79 -0.24 -15.34 -1.12
CA GLY A 79 0.89 -14.59 -0.58
C GLY A 79 2.09 -14.40 -1.52
N ASP A 80 2.09 -15.09 -2.67
CA ASP A 80 3.17 -15.06 -3.66
C ASP A 80 3.07 -13.82 -4.55
N LEU A 81 3.53 -12.69 -4.01
CA LEU A 81 3.64 -11.43 -4.73
C LEU A 81 5.08 -11.22 -5.21
N ASP A 82 5.26 -11.05 -6.52
CA ASP A 82 6.54 -10.68 -7.13
C ASP A 82 6.83 -9.19 -6.91
N ILE A 83 7.04 -8.82 -5.65
CA ILE A 83 7.46 -7.48 -5.22
C ILE A 83 8.74 -7.56 -4.42
N GLU A 84 9.83 -7.03 -4.98
CA GLU A 84 11.09 -6.98 -4.25
C GLU A 84 11.08 -5.89 -3.16
N ILE A 85 11.81 -6.15 -2.07
CA ILE A 85 12.07 -5.15 -1.03
C ILE A 85 12.89 -4.01 -1.63
N GLY A 86 12.34 -2.79 -1.60
CA GLY A 86 13.02 -1.61 -2.10
C GLY A 86 14.27 -1.31 -1.27
N ARG A 87 15.40 -1.02 -1.94
CA ARG A 87 16.68 -0.68 -1.29
C ARG A 87 17.16 0.69 -1.72
N VAL A 88 17.39 1.59 -0.75
CA VAL A 88 17.99 2.90 -1.00
C VAL A 88 19.51 2.74 -1.18
N SER A 89 20.00 2.96 -2.41
CA SER A 89 21.42 2.79 -2.74
C SER A 89 22.29 4.00 -2.35
N ASP A 90 21.73 5.21 -2.38
CA ASP A 90 22.35 6.45 -1.91
C ASP A 90 21.33 7.26 -1.11
N ARG A 91 21.53 7.34 0.20
CA ARG A 91 20.61 8.05 1.11
C ARG A 91 20.79 9.57 1.09
N SER A 92 21.85 10.09 0.47
CA SER A 92 22.00 11.54 0.26
C SER A 92 21.20 12.05 -0.94
N ASP A 93 20.69 11.14 -1.79
CA ASP A 93 19.75 11.46 -2.84
C ASP A 93 18.32 11.47 -2.28
N GLY A 94 17.77 12.68 -2.15
CA GLY A 94 16.41 12.91 -1.67
C GLY A 94 15.31 12.24 -2.50
N LYS A 95 15.60 11.75 -3.71
CA LYS A 95 14.66 10.93 -4.50
C LYS A 95 14.74 9.47 -4.14
N LEU A 96 15.94 8.92 -3.93
CA LEU A 96 16.09 7.49 -3.66
C LEU A 96 15.56 7.12 -2.28
N VAL A 97 15.55 8.04 -1.32
CA VAL A 97 14.86 7.85 -0.03
C VAL A 97 13.35 7.65 -0.16
N HIS A 98 12.73 7.97 -1.31
CA HIS A 98 11.32 7.65 -1.57
C HIS A 98 11.03 6.14 -1.57
N ILE A 99 12.04 5.31 -1.83
CA ILE A 99 11.91 3.85 -1.85
C ILE A 99 11.53 3.32 -0.46
N ASP A 100 11.92 4.00 0.62
CA ASP A 100 11.43 3.68 1.97
C ASP A 100 9.92 3.97 2.08
N GLY A 101 9.45 5.08 1.49
CA GLY A 101 8.02 5.38 1.36
C GLY A 101 7.26 4.30 0.60
N LEU A 102 7.86 3.77 -0.48
CA LEU A 102 7.30 2.68 -1.25
C LEU A 102 7.12 1.43 -0.38
N ASN A 103 8.15 1.00 0.34
CA ASN A 103 8.05 -0.15 1.25
C ASN A 103 6.95 0.05 2.30
N LEU A 104 6.88 1.23 2.93
CA LEU A 104 5.85 1.52 3.93
C LEU A 104 4.44 1.54 3.32
N SER A 105 4.26 2.12 2.14
CA SER A 105 2.97 2.12 1.44
C SER A 105 2.52 0.70 1.07
N ARG A 106 3.44 -0.16 0.62
CA ARG A 106 3.17 -1.57 0.34
C ARG A 106 2.71 -2.30 1.59
N ALA A 107 3.46 -2.18 2.69
CA ALA A 107 3.09 -2.77 3.96
C ALA A 107 1.71 -2.28 4.43
N TRP A 108 1.44 -0.98 4.34
CA TRP A 108 0.16 -0.39 4.71
C TRP A 108 -1.03 -0.99 3.94
N VAL A 109 -0.94 -1.10 2.61
CA VAL A 109 -2.01 -1.69 1.80
C VAL A 109 -2.20 -3.17 2.14
N LEU A 110 -1.10 -3.94 2.24
CA LEU A 110 -1.18 -5.36 2.53
C LEU A 110 -1.82 -5.62 3.91
N TYR A 111 -1.43 -4.89 4.94
CA TYR A 111 -2.09 -4.97 6.25
C TYR A 111 -3.55 -4.55 6.20
N GLY A 112 -3.88 -3.50 5.45
CA GLY A 112 -5.27 -3.08 5.26
C GLY A 112 -6.13 -4.18 4.63
N LEU A 113 -5.57 -4.90 3.66
CA LEU A 113 -6.24 -6.02 2.99
C LEU A 113 -6.42 -7.22 3.94
N ILE A 114 -5.38 -7.59 4.70
CA ILE A 114 -5.42 -8.65 5.71
C ILE A 114 -6.47 -8.32 6.79
N SER A 115 -6.44 -7.10 7.32
CA SER A 115 -7.35 -6.64 8.37
C SER A 115 -8.81 -6.67 7.92
N GLN A 116 -9.09 -6.26 6.68
CA GLN A 116 -10.44 -6.24 6.13
C GLN A 116 -10.96 -7.65 5.80
N TYR A 117 -10.10 -8.56 5.32
CA TYR A 117 -10.48 -9.90 4.88
C TYR A 117 -9.45 -10.97 5.32
N PRO A 118 -9.38 -11.28 6.63
CA PRO A 118 -8.32 -12.11 7.19
C PRO A 118 -8.37 -13.57 6.73
N GLN A 119 -9.56 -14.10 6.39
CA GLN A 119 -9.70 -15.49 5.93
C GLN A 119 -9.13 -15.68 4.51
N GLN A 120 -9.13 -14.62 3.72
CA GLN A 120 -8.76 -14.65 2.31
C GLN A 120 -7.29 -14.30 2.10
N TYR A 121 -6.73 -13.39 2.91
CA TYR A 121 -5.43 -12.77 2.61
C TYR A 121 -4.38 -12.91 3.71
N ALA A 122 -4.60 -13.73 4.75
CA ALA A 122 -3.61 -13.93 5.82
C ALA A 122 -2.21 -14.34 5.32
N ALA A 123 -2.11 -15.00 4.15
CA ALA A 123 -0.83 -15.39 3.55
C ALA A 123 0.06 -14.19 3.16
N LEU A 124 -0.49 -12.98 3.08
CA LEU A 124 0.27 -11.76 2.77
C LEU A 124 1.06 -11.21 3.97
N GLN A 125 0.87 -11.78 5.17
CA GLN A 125 1.44 -11.27 6.41
C GLN A 125 2.98 -11.18 6.34
N GLU A 126 3.64 -12.25 5.91
CA GLU A 126 5.11 -12.30 5.85
C GLU A 126 5.68 -11.24 4.88
N THR A 127 5.03 -11.05 3.73
CA THR A 127 5.41 -10.02 2.75
C THR A 127 5.22 -8.62 3.33
N ALA A 128 4.11 -8.36 4.01
CA ALA A 128 3.85 -7.06 4.64
C ALA A 128 4.89 -6.75 5.73
N ASP A 129 5.18 -7.73 6.60
CA ASP A 129 6.16 -7.62 7.68
C ASP A 129 7.57 -7.37 7.14
N ALA A 130 7.95 -8.01 6.04
CA ALA A 130 9.25 -7.82 5.41
C ALA A 130 9.47 -6.38 4.92
N HIS A 131 8.48 -5.78 4.25
CA HIS A 131 8.55 -4.39 3.79
C HIS A 131 8.58 -3.39 4.97
N LEU A 132 7.77 -3.63 6.00
CA LEU A 132 7.74 -2.79 7.19
C LEU A 132 9.09 -2.81 7.94
N THR A 133 9.57 -4.02 8.26
CA THR A 133 10.77 -4.22 9.09
C THR A 133 12.04 -3.76 8.41
N ASN A 134 12.12 -3.83 7.07
CA ASN A 134 13.26 -3.32 6.33
C ASN A 134 13.41 -1.79 6.44
N THR A 135 12.30 -1.09 6.65
CA THR A 135 12.24 0.37 6.53
C THR A 135 12.24 1.09 7.88
N LEU A 136 11.62 0.49 8.90
CA LEU A 136 11.46 1.11 10.21
C LEU A 136 12.78 1.59 10.87
N PRO A 137 13.89 0.83 10.83
CA PRO A 137 15.15 1.29 11.40
C PRO A 137 15.71 2.56 10.73
N ASN A 138 15.37 2.79 9.46
CA ASN A 138 15.87 3.93 8.69
C ASN A 138 15.06 5.21 8.94
N LEU A 139 13.86 5.10 9.52
CA LEU A 139 12.94 6.20 9.79
C LEU A 139 13.54 7.31 10.67
N VAL A 140 14.45 6.93 11.58
CA VAL A 140 15.04 7.80 12.60
C VAL A 140 16.46 8.24 12.23
N ALA A 141 17.09 7.60 11.25
CA ALA A 141 18.49 7.78 10.89
C ALA A 141 18.72 8.85 9.79
N ASP A 142 17.66 9.34 9.17
CA ASP A 142 17.73 10.18 7.96
C ASP A 142 17.79 11.68 8.22
N ASP A 143 18.29 12.40 7.21
CA ASP A 143 18.19 13.86 7.15
C ASP A 143 16.73 14.32 7.05
N TYR A 144 16.53 15.65 7.16
CA TYR A 144 15.20 16.23 7.12
C TYR A 144 14.39 15.80 5.89
N ALA A 145 15.01 15.58 4.73
CA ALA A 145 14.32 15.30 3.48
C ALA A 145 13.61 13.93 3.47
N GLY A 146 14.11 12.94 4.20
CA GLY A 146 13.42 11.65 4.42
C GLY A 146 12.50 11.65 5.64
N GLY A 147 13.00 12.12 6.80
CA GLY A 147 12.34 11.90 8.09
C GLY A 147 11.00 12.62 8.29
N HIS A 148 10.75 13.76 7.62
CA HIS A 148 9.59 14.60 7.90
C HIS A 148 8.24 14.05 7.39
N TRP A 149 8.25 13.13 6.42
CA TRP A 149 7.03 12.55 5.82
C TRP A 149 6.92 11.04 6.05
N LEU A 150 8.06 10.32 6.15
CA LEU A 150 8.08 8.87 6.37
C LEU A 150 7.31 8.48 7.65
N GLY A 151 7.35 9.32 8.69
CA GLY A 151 6.62 9.09 9.94
C GLY A 151 5.11 8.94 9.77
N SER A 152 4.48 9.65 8.82
CA SER A 152 3.05 9.51 8.57
C SER A 152 2.71 8.14 7.98
N PHE A 153 3.50 7.65 7.03
CA PHE A 153 3.31 6.34 6.41
C PHE A 153 3.59 5.21 7.39
N ALA A 154 4.62 5.35 8.24
CA ALA A 154 4.90 4.41 9.31
C ALA A 154 3.72 4.28 10.28
N ILE A 155 3.09 5.39 10.69
CA ILE A 155 1.90 5.35 11.55
C ILE A 155 0.74 4.63 10.85
N TYR A 156 0.48 4.92 9.57
CA TYR A 156 -0.57 4.22 8.81
C TYR A 156 -0.32 2.71 8.74
N ALA A 157 0.92 2.28 8.48
CA ALA A 157 1.27 0.87 8.48
C ALA A 157 1.07 0.22 9.86
N LEU A 158 1.59 0.84 10.92
CA LEU A 158 1.51 0.33 12.29
C LEU A 158 0.08 0.27 12.84
N GLN A 159 -0.79 1.21 12.47
CA GLN A 159 -2.20 1.17 12.88
C GLN A 159 -2.99 0.01 12.28
N ASN A 160 -2.55 -0.48 11.12
CA ASN A 160 -3.20 -1.60 10.43
C ASN A 160 -2.51 -2.94 10.73
N ALA A 161 -1.28 -2.93 11.26
CA ALA A 161 -0.57 -4.12 11.67
C ALA A 161 -1.25 -4.79 12.89
N SER A 162 -1.47 -6.10 12.81
CA SER A 162 -2.07 -6.89 13.89
C SER A 162 -1.06 -7.22 15.02
N HIS A 163 0.23 -7.20 14.70
CA HIS A 163 1.37 -7.31 15.59
C HIS A 163 2.48 -6.42 15.04
N VAL A 164 3.17 -5.72 15.95
CA VAL A 164 4.40 -5.01 15.65
C VAL A 164 5.51 -5.84 16.31
N PRO A 165 6.58 -6.23 15.59
CA PRO A 165 7.71 -6.95 16.21
C PRO A 165 8.22 -6.19 17.45
N GLU A 166 8.50 -6.89 18.55
CA GLU A 166 8.88 -6.27 19.83
C GLU A 166 10.30 -5.65 19.81
N ASP A 167 11.06 -5.92 18.76
CA ASP A 167 12.48 -5.66 18.59
C ASP A 167 12.81 -4.61 17.51
N LEU A 168 11.92 -3.63 17.34
CA LEU A 168 12.16 -2.40 16.55
C LEU A 168 13.16 -1.44 17.19
#